data_AF-A9PFN7-F1
#
_entry.id   AF-A9PFN7-F1
#
_cell.length_a   1.000
_cell.length_b   1.000
_cell.length_c   1.000
_cell.angle_alpha   90.00
_cell.angle_beta   90.00
_cell.angle_gamma   90.00
#
_symmetry.space_group_name_H-M   'P 1'
#
loop_
_entity.id
_entity.type
_entity.pdbx_description
1 polymer ?
#
loop_
_entity_poly.entity_id
_entity_poly.type
_entity_poly.pdbx_seq_one_letter_code
_entity_poly.pdbx_strand_id
1 'polypeptide(L)'
;MEGNSNPISPVTPQHSKTTQELAIEGQKHLEETIQAAYQILSSMNDELCNPTLWSTTSTSTSTVTSPITSSNAQNGDANAAVSDSTLELNGGGGVGNGALDEARFRYKNSVAALRDVLAAIPNSHKAKPFETSSPADQAEIEKLEERASNLRKELAKKNTYVKLLIDQLRELIADISTWQGPYSV
;
A
#
# COMPACT_ATOMS: atom_id res chain seq x y z
N MET A 1 -2.61 32.81 -50.30
CA MET A 1 -2.97 33.27 -48.96
C MET A 1 -3.25 32.04 -48.13
N GLU A 2 -2.37 31.81 -47.17
CA GLU A 2 -2.40 30.69 -46.25
C GLU A 2 -3.67 30.70 -45.41
N GLY A 3 -4.14 29.50 -45.06
CA GLY A 3 -5.24 29.28 -44.12
C GLY A 3 -5.00 27.98 -43.38
N ASN A 4 -3.89 27.92 -42.67
CA ASN A 4 -3.42 26.77 -41.88
C ASN A 4 -4.36 26.55 -40.69
N SER A 5 -5.39 25.72 -40.84
CA SER A 5 -6.25 25.31 -39.73
C SER A 5 -5.72 24.01 -39.15
N ASN A 6 -4.84 24.13 -38.15
CA ASN A 6 -4.51 23.02 -37.26
C ASN A 6 -5.81 22.57 -36.55
N PRO A 7 -6.11 21.26 -36.48
CA PRO A 7 -7.06 20.76 -35.52
C PRO A 7 -6.44 20.90 -34.12
N ILE A 8 -7.02 21.78 -33.30
CA ILE A 8 -6.76 21.81 -31.86
C ILE A 8 -7.13 20.43 -31.33
N SER A 9 -6.11 19.66 -30.94
CA SER A 9 -6.32 18.41 -30.22
C SER A 9 -7.12 18.72 -28.96
N PRO A 10 -8.16 17.93 -28.63
CA PRO A 10 -8.85 18.10 -27.37
C PRO A 10 -7.83 17.85 -26.25
N VAL A 11 -7.58 18.87 -25.44
CA VAL A 11 -6.95 18.73 -24.12
C VAL A 11 -7.73 17.65 -23.40
N THR A 12 -7.10 16.50 -23.22
CA THR A 12 -7.60 15.44 -22.35
C THR A 12 -7.82 16.07 -20.98
N PRO A 13 -9.04 16.05 -20.42
CA PRO A 13 -9.26 16.58 -19.09
C PRO A 13 -8.40 15.75 -18.13
N GLN A 14 -7.35 16.35 -17.55
CA GLN A 14 -6.68 15.81 -16.39
C GLN A 14 -7.75 15.69 -15.30
N HIS A 15 -8.22 14.47 -15.09
CA HIS A 15 -9.07 14.13 -13.97
C HIS A 15 -8.30 14.52 -12.71
N SER A 16 -8.69 15.62 -12.07
CA SER A 16 -8.07 16.06 -10.81
C SER A 16 -8.47 15.04 -9.76
N LYS A 17 -7.57 14.08 -9.54
CA LYS A 17 -7.72 13.01 -8.54
C LYS A 17 -7.96 13.66 -7.17
N THR A 18 -8.98 13.20 -6.46
CA THR A 18 -9.34 13.81 -5.16
C THR A 18 -8.24 13.52 -4.14
N THR A 19 -8.10 14.36 -3.10
CA THR A 19 -7.11 14.12 -2.04
C THR A 19 -7.32 12.76 -1.37
N GLN A 20 -8.56 12.29 -1.23
CA GLN A 20 -8.87 10.97 -0.70
C GLN A 20 -8.40 9.84 -1.63
N GLU A 21 -8.62 9.96 -2.94
CA GLU A 21 -8.12 8.98 -3.92
C GLU A 21 -6.59 8.93 -3.94
N LEU A 22 -5.92 10.08 -3.84
CA LEU A 22 -4.47 10.16 -3.71
C LEU A 22 -3.98 9.51 -2.41
N ALA A 23 -4.70 9.67 -1.30
CA ALA A 23 -4.34 9.01 -0.04
C ALA A 23 -4.45 7.48 -0.13
N ILE A 24 -5.53 6.97 -0.72
CA ILE A 24 -5.72 5.52 -0.92
C ILE A 24 -4.65 4.95 -1.86
N GLU A 25 -4.36 5.66 -2.96
CA GLU A 25 -3.31 5.26 -3.90
C GLU A 25 -1.91 5.33 -3.27
N GLY A 26 -1.64 6.37 -2.47
CA GLY A 26 -0.39 6.49 -1.72
C GLY A 26 -0.20 5.34 -0.72
N GLN A 27 -1.26 4.93 -0.03
CA GLN A 27 -1.21 3.77 0.85
C GLN A 27 -0.88 2.49 0.08
N LYS A 28 -1.54 2.27 -1.07
CA LYS A 28 -1.26 1.11 -1.92
C LYS A 28 0.20 1.06 -2.36
N HIS A 29 0.75 2.17 -2.88
CA HIS A 29 2.15 2.21 -3.35
C HIS A 29 3.14 2.03 -2.20
N LEU A 30 2.79 2.47 -0.98
CA LEU A 30 3.59 2.21 0.21
C LEU A 30 3.64 0.72 0.54
N GLU A 31 2.50 0.03 0.52
CA GLU A 31 2.43 -1.42 0.76
C GLU A 31 3.23 -2.19 -0.31
N GLU A 32 3.11 -1.82 -1.58
CA GLU A 32 3.89 -2.40 -2.68
C GLU A 32 5.41 -2.16 -2.52
N THR A 33 5.80 -0.98 -2.03
CA THR A 33 7.19 -0.65 -1.69
C THR A 33 7.72 -1.55 -0.59
N ILE A 34 6.96 -1.73 0.49
CA ILE A 34 7.34 -2.60 1.62
C ILE A 34 7.48 -4.05 1.14
N GLN A 35 6.52 -4.55 0.35
CA GLN A 35 6.57 -5.91 -0.16
C GLN A 35 7.77 -6.14 -1.08
N ALA A 36 8.05 -5.21 -2.00
CA ALA A 36 9.22 -5.31 -2.87
C ALA A 36 10.53 -5.25 -2.07
N ALA A 37 10.62 -4.41 -1.03
CA ALA A 37 11.78 -4.36 -0.15
C ALA A 37 11.99 -5.68 0.62
N TYR A 38 10.91 -6.28 1.12
CA TYR A 38 10.98 -7.60 1.75
C TYR A 38 11.48 -8.66 0.76
N GLN A 39 10.98 -8.64 -0.48
CA GLN A 39 11.42 -9.57 -1.52
C GLN A 39 12.90 -9.39 -1.86
N ILE A 40 13.41 -8.15 -1.93
CA ILE A 40 14.85 -7.88 -2.11
C ILE A 40 15.65 -8.52 -0.98
N LEU A 41 15.25 -8.29 0.28
CA LEU A 41 15.95 -8.85 1.44
C LEU A 41 15.93 -10.37 1.45
N SER A 42 14.77 -10.98 1.16
CA SER A 42 14.62 -12.43 1.06
C SER A 42 15.50 -13.01 -0.05
N SER A 43 15.45 -12.43 -1.26
CA SER A 43 16.26 -12.92 -2.38
C SER A 43 17.76 -12.75 -2.14
N MET A 44 18.18 -11.63 -1.53
CA MET A 44 19.57 -11.46 -1.10
C MET A 44 19.96 -12.48 -0.04
N ASN A 45 19.09 -12.76 0.93
CA ASN A 45 19.34 -13.77 1.95
C ASN A 45 19.45 -15.17 1.31
N ASP A 46 18.60 -15.53 0.36
CA ASP A 46 18.64 -16.82 -0.34
C ASP A 46 19.94 -16.98 -1.14
N GLU A 47 20.39 -15.92 -1.84
CA GLU A 47 21.67 -15.89 -2.55
C GLU A 47 22.87 -16.00 -1.59
N LEU A 48 22.84 -15.32 -0.45
CA LEU A 48 23.92 -15.30 0.54
C LEU A 48 23.91 -16.52 1.48
N CYS A 49 22.82 -17.27 1.57
CA CYS A 49 22.73 -18.45 2.43
C CYS A 49 22.81 -19.75 1.64
N ASN A 50 22.87 -19.70 0.31
CA ASN A 50 22.94 -20.89 -0.52
C ASN A 50 24.29 -21.01 -1.25
N PRO A 51 25.23 -21.83 -0.73
CA PRO A 51 26.56 -22.01 -1.33
C PRO A 51 26.54 -22.53 -2.79
N THR A 52 25.44 -23.17 -3.20
CA THR A 52 25.30 -23.67 -4.58
C THR A 52 25.15 -22.55 -5.60
N LEU A 53 24.68 -21.36 -5.18
CA LEU A 53 24.50 -20.19 -6.05
C LEU A 53 25.80 -19.40 -6.28
N TRP A 54 26.80 -19.58 -5.40
CA TRP A 54 28.09 -18.89 -5.51
C TRP A 54 29.01 -19.47 -6.59
N SER A 55 28.67 -20.64 -7.16
CA SER A 55 29.51 -21.36 -8.13
C SER A 55 29.34 -20.87 -9.58
N THR A 56 29.08 -19.58 -9.79
CA THR A 56 28.89 -19.00 -11.13
C THR A 56 30.01 -18.04 -11.48
N THR A 57 31.21 -18.58 -11.74
CA THR A 57 32.17 -18.01 -12.70
C THR A 57 33.05 -19.13 -13.25
N SER A 58 32.55 -19.86 -14.24
CA SER A 58 33.42 -20.30 -15.32
C SER A 58 33.12 -19.39 -16.48
N THR A 59 34.05 -18.45 -16.72
CA THR A 59 34.14 -17.69 -17.96
C THR A 59 33.83 -18.60 -19.13
N SER A 60 32.68 -18.42 -19.77
CA SER A 60 32.48 -18.90 -21.13
C SER A 60 33.37 -18.03 -22.00
N THR A 61 34.66 -18.34 -22.02
CA THR A 61 35.54 -17.92 -23.10
C THR A 61 34.81 -18.33 -24.36
N SER A 62 34.50 -17.37 -25.23
CA SER A 62 34.00 -17.65 -26.57
C SER A 62 35.04 -18.46 -27.32
N THR A 63 35.06 -19.77 -27.13
CA THR A 63 35.59 -20.68 -28.13
C THR A 63 34.48 -20.84 -29.15
N VAL A 64 34.50 -19.94 -30.13
CA VAL A 64 33.99 -20.24 -31.47
C VAL A 64 34.83 -21.41 -31.99
N THR A 65 34.52 -22.62 -31.55
CA THR A 65 34.88 -23.83 -32.29
C THR A 65 33.70 -24.13 -33.19
N SER A 66 33.66 -23.46 -34.33
CA SER A 66 32.99 -24.04 -35.48
C SER A 66 34.03 -24.78 -36.31
N PRO A 67 33.73 -26.02 -36.73
CA PRO A 67 34.66 -26.91 -37.39
C PRO A 67 34.86 -26.45 -38.83
N ILE A 68 36.11 -26.21 -39.22
CA ILE A 68 36.52 -26.20 -40.62
C ILE A 68 37.54 -27.32 -40.81
N THR A 69 37.02 -28.52 -40.98
CA THR A 69 37.63 -29.49 -41.86
C THR A 69 36.95 -29.24 -43.22
N SER A 70 37.65 -28.91 -44.33
CA SER A 70 39.07 -29.20 -44.58
C SER A 70 39.51 -28.70 -46.00
N SER A 71 40.75 -28.85 -46.51
CA SER A 71 41.48 -30.12 -46.75
C SER A 71 40.57 -31.37 -46.81
N ASN A 72 39.35 -31.09 -47.30
CA ASN A 72 38.03 -31.74 -47.35
C ASN A 72 36.85 -30.76 -46.98
N ALA A 73 36.47 -29.92 -47.94
CA ALA A 73 35.09 -29.45 -48.23
C ALA A 73 34.50 -28.10 -47.66
N GLN A 74 34.37 -27.14 -48.60
CA GLN A 74 33.14 -26.42 -49.10
C GLN A 74 32.42 -25.26 -48.35
N ASN A 75 32.35 -24.12 -49.08
CA ASN A 75 31.34 -23.01 -49.20
C ASN A 75 30.89 -22.22 -47.95
N GLY A 76 30.64 -20.90 -47.93
CA GLY A 76 30.56 -19.77 -48.89
C GLY A 76 30.04 -18.54 -48.09
N ASP A 77 30.72 -17.39 -48.14
CA ASP A 77 30.28 -16.11 -48.76
C ASP A 77 29.27 -15.19 -47.99
N ALA A 78 29.60 -13.89 -48.04
CA ALA A 78 28.79 -12.65 -48.04
C ALA A 78 28.11 -12.07 -46.78
N ASN A 79 28.75 -11.02 -46.26
CA ASN A 79 28.29 -9.61 -46.19
C ASN A 79 26.97 -9.16 -45.52
N ALA A 80 27.16 -8.12 -44.69
CA ALA A 80 26.37 -6.88 -44.53
C ALA A 80 24.99 -6.93 -43.82
N ALA A 81 24.85 -6.17 -42.74
CA ALA A 81 24.13 -4.88 -42.75
C ALA A 81 24.11 -4.22 -41.37
N VAL A 82 24.31 -2.90 -41.40
CA VAL A 82 24.00 -1.92 -40.34
C VAL A 82 22.52 -2.00 -39.96
N SER A 83 22.19 -1.87 -38.66
CA SER A 83 21.09 -1.03 -38.13
C SER A 83 20.92 -1.21 -36.62
N ASP A 84 21.02 -0.08 -35.91
CA ASP A 84 20.18 0.37 -34.79
C ASP A 84 19.76 -0.65 -33.71
N SER A 85 20.48 -0.68 -32.59
CA SER A 85 20.07 -1.44 -31.40
C SER A 85 19.08 -0.64 -30.55
N THR A 86 17.84 -0.65 -31.01
CA THR A 86 16.65 -0.65 -30.15
C THR A 86 16.79 -1.74 -29.07
N LEU A 87 16.58 -1.35 -27.80
CA LEU A 87 16.24 -2.19 -26.63
C LEU A 87 16.42 -3.71 -26.79
N GLU A 88 17.63 -4.20 -26.59
CA GLU A 88 17.90 -5.63 -26.39
C GLU A 88 17.44 -6.03 -24.97
N LEU A 89 16.20 -6.47 -24.90
CA LEU A 89 15.64 -7.29 -23.84
C LEU A 89 16.42 -8.62 -23.84
N ASN A 90 17.63 -8.64 -23.26
CA ASN A 90 18.45 -9.84 -23.17
C ASN A 90 17.85 -10.79 -22.11
N GLY A 91 16.80 -11.51 -22.52
CA GLY A 91 16.39 -12.77 -21.94
C GLY A 91 17.46 -13.82 -22.22
N GLY A 92 18.47 -13.87 -21.35
CA GLY A 92 19.53 -14.88 -21.36
C GLY A 92 19.55 -15.60 -20.02
N GLY A 93 19.18 -16.87 -20.03
CA GLY A 93 19.03 -17.72 -18.85
C GLY A 93 20.29 -17.83 -18.00
N GLY A 94 20.19 -17.33 -16.78
CA GLY A 94 20.94 -17.78 -15.61
C GLY A 94 19.93 -17.89 -14.46
N VAL A 95 19.65 -19.11 -14.00
CA VAL A 95 18.57 -19.49 -13.05
C VAL A 95 18.81 -18.96 -11.62
N GLY A 96 19.54 -17.86 -11.45
CA GLY A 96 19.88 -17.26 -10.15
C GLY A 96 19.62 -15.76 -10.02
N ASN A 97 19.49 -14.98 -11.12
CA ASN A 97 19.59 -13.51 -11.03
C ASN A 97 18.28 -12.76 -11.27
N GLY A 98 17.20 -13.43 -11.67
CA GLY A 98 15.96 -12.75 -12.07
C GLY A 98 15.12 -12.21 -10.91
N ALA A 99 15.08 -12.92 -9.77
CA ALA A 99 14.18 -12.58 -8.66
C ALA A 99 14.62 -11.30 -7.92
N LEU A 100 15.93 -11.15 -7.69
CA LEU A 100 16.50 -9.96 -7.06
C LEU A 100 16.34 -8.72 -7.96
N ASP A 101 16.64 -8.85 -9.26
CA ASP A 101 16.52 -7.75 -10.21
C ASP A 101 15.05 -7.34 -10.43
N GLU A 102 14.13 -8.30 -10.46
CA GLU A 102 12.69 -8.03 -10.52
C GLU A 102 12.19 -7.32 -9.25
N ALA A 103 12.63 -7.77 -8.07
CA ALA A 103 12.25 -7.14 -6.80
C ALA A 103 12.79 -5.69 -6.71
N ARG A 104 14.01 -5.45 -7.20
CA ARG A 104 14.61 -4.11 -7.32
C ARG A 104 13.84 -3.22 -8.29
N PHE A 105 13.44 -3.77 -9.43
CA PHE A 105 12.64 -3.04 -10.41
C PHE A 105 11.29 -2.61 -9.82
N ARG A 106 10.58 -3.53 -9.15
CA ARG A 106 9.31 -3.25 -8.48
C ARG A 106 9.43 -2.19 -7.39
N TYR A 107 10.45 -2.31 -6.54
CA TYR A 107 10.73 -1.33 -5.49
C TYR A 107 10.96 0.08 -6.08
N LYS A 108 11.76 0.18 -7.15
CA LYS A 108 12.01 1.46 -7.80
C LYS A 108 10.72 2.06 -8.39
N ASN A 109 9.88 1.22 -8.99
CA ASN A 109 8.63 1.65 -9.62
C ASN A 109 7.61 2.11 -8.57
N SER A 110 7.35 1.33 -7.53
CA SER A 110 6.41 1.69 -6.46
C SER A 110 6.86 2.94 -5.69
N VAL A 111 8.16 3.12 -5.47
CA VAL A 111 8.71 4.37 -4.90
C VAL A 111 8.50 5.57 -5.81
N ALA A 112 8.67 5.40 -7.13
CA ALA A 112 8.40 6.48 -8.09
C ALA A 112 6.92 6.87 -8.06
N ALA A 113 6.03 5.89 -8.13
CA ALA A 113 4.58 6.11 -8.05
C ALA A 113 4.16 6.78 -6.71
N LEU A 114 4.77 6.38 -5.59
CA LEU A 114 4.53 7.02 -4.29
C LEU A 114 4.98 8.48 -4.29
N ARG A 115 6.13 8.80 -4.90
CA ARG A 115 6.60 10.19 -5.04
C ARG A 115 5.68 11.02 -5.91
N ASP A 116 5.15 10.45 -6.99
CA ASP A 116 4.20 11.13 -7.87
C ASP A 116 2.91 11.47 -7.13
N VAL A 117 2.38 10.53 -6.34
CA VAL A 117 1.22 10.78 -5.46
C VAL A 117 1.51 11.90 -4.46
N LEU A 118 2.66 11.86 -3.76
CA LEU A 118 3.04 12.89 -2.80
C LEU A 118 3.18 14.27 -3.46
N ALA A 119 3.70 14.33 -4.69
CA ALA A 119 3.80 15.58 -5.46
C ALA A 119 2.42 16.08 -5.93
N ALA A 120 1.44 15.20 -6.09
CA ALA A 120 0.08 15.54 -6.49
C ALA A 120 -0.78 16.08 -5.32
N ILE A 121 -0.52 15.67 -4.06
CA ILE A 121 -1.30 16.10 -2.88
C ILE A 121 -1.37 17.64 -2.72
N PRO A 122 -0.27 18.42 -2.81
CA PRO A 122 -0.36 19.88 -2.74
C PRO A 122 -1.22 20.51 -3.83
N ASN A 123 -1.32 19.86 -4.99
CA ASN A 123 -2.11 20.34 -6.13
C ASN A 123 -3.59 19.95 -6.01
N SER A 124 -3.92 18.84 -5.35
CA SER A 124 -5.32 18.45 -5.11
C SER A 124 -6.02 19.42 -4.15
N HIS A 125 -5.31 20.00 -3.18
CA HIS A 125 -5.83 21.07 -2.31
C HIS A 125 -6.13 22.38 -3.04
N LYS A 126 -5.44 22.68 -4.15
CA LYS A 126 -5.72 23.86 -4.98
C LYS A 126 -6.95 23.66 -5.87
N ALA A 127 -7.32 22.42 -6.17
CA ALA A 127 -8.48 22.08 -6.98
C ALA A 127 -9.80 22.00 -6.18
N LYS A 128 -9.73 21.78 -4.86
CA LYS A 128 -10.84 21.93 -3.91
C LYS A 128 -10.25 22.10 -2.50
N PRO A 129 -10.56 23.18 -1.76
CA PRO A 129 -10.24 23.23 -0.35
C PRO A 129 -10.91 22.03 0.32
N PHE A 130 -10.15 21.38 1.19
CA PHE A 130 -10.54 20.35 2.13
C PHE A 130 -12.03 20.45 2.46
N GLU A 131 -12.80 19.40 2.15
CA GLU A 131 -14.14 19.21 2.70
C GLU A 131 -13.93 18.93 4.20
N THR A 132 -13.65 19.99 4.97
CA THR A 132 -13.98 20.05 6.38
C THR A 132 -15.44 19.67 6.43
N SER A 133 -15.75 18.47 6.94
CA SER A 133 -17.08 18.00 7.38
C SER A 133 -18.24 18.66 6.63
N SER A 134 -18.84 17.93 5.68
CA SER A 134 -20.06 18.41 5.03
C SER A 134 -21.04 18.92 6.10
N PRO A 135 -21.77 20.02 5.89
CA PRO A 135 -22.71 20.56 6.89
C PRO A 135 -23.70 19.49 7.42
N ALA A 136 -23.98 18.47 6.61
CA ALA A 136 -24.76 17.30 6.99
C ALA A 136 -24.08 16.45 8.06
N ASP A 137 -22.77 16.17 7.91
CA ASP A 137 -21.99 15.37 8.87
C ASP A 137 -21.79 16.12 10.19
N GLN A 138 -21.60 17.44 10.12
CA GLN A 138 -21.47 18.27 11.33
C GLN A 138 -22.76 18.29 12.16
N ALA A 139 -23.93 18.35 11.50
CA ALA A 139 -25.23 18.30 12.18
C ALA A 139 -25.52 16.90 12.78
N GLU A 140 -25.07 15.83 12.12
CA GLU A 140 -25.18 14.48 12.65
C GLU A 140 -24.30 14.28 13.90
N ILE A 141 -23.08 14.81 13.88
CA ILE A 141 -22.16 14.79 15.02
C ILE A 141 -22.78 15.50 16.22
N GLU A 142 -23.34 16.70 16.04
CA GLU A 142 -24.00 17.46 17.11
C GLU A 142 -25.18 16.68 17.72
N LYS A 143 -26.01 16.06 16.87
CA LYS A 143 -27.14 15.24 17.32
C LYS A 143 -26.69 14.00 18.10
N LEU A 144 -25.61 13.34 17.66
CA LEU A 144 -25.04 12.19 18.35
C LEU A 144 -24.46 12.59 19.71
N GLU A 145 -23.80 13.74 19.78
CA GLU A 145 -23.28 14.29 21.04
C GLU A 145 -24.40 14.63 22.02
N GLU A 146 -25.48 15.27 21.56
CA GLU A 146 -26.66 15.55 22.37
C GLU A 146 -27.28 14.24 22.92
N ARG A 147 -27.43 13.23 22.07
CA ARG A 147 -27.94 11.91 22.48
C ARG A 147 -27.04 11.26 23.53
N ALA A 148 -25.72 11.32 23.35
CA ALA A 148 -24.76 10.80 24.32
C ALA A 148 -24.84 11.56 25.65
N SER A 149 -25.00 12.88 25.61
CA SER A 149 -25.20 13.71 26.81
C SER A 149 -26.47 13.33 27.56
N ASN A 150 -27.60 13.17 26.86
CA ASN A 150 -28.86 12.74 27.46
C ASN A 150 -28.77 11.34 28.08
N LEU A 151 -28.14 10.38 27.39
CA LEU A 151 -27.92 9.03 27.92
C LEU A 151 -27.04 9.05 29.20
N ARG A 152 -25.98 9.86 29.23
CA ARG A 152 -25.14 10.01 30.44
C ARG A 152 -25.93 10.57 31.62
N LYS A 153 -26.80 11.56 31.39
CA LYS A 153 -27.69 12.12 32.43
C LYS A 153 -28.69 11.08 32.96
N GLU A 154 -29.32 10.32 32.06
CA GLU A 154 -30.28 9.28 32.45
C GLU A 154 -29.60 8.14 33.23
N LEU A 155 -28.40 7.73 32.79
CA LEU A 155 -27.59 6.73 33.48
C LEU A 155 -27.24 7.18 34.91
N ALA A 156 -26.79 8.43 35.08
CA ALA A 156 -26.50 8.99 36.39
C ALA A 156 -27.76 9.00 37.29
N LYS A 157 -28.89 9.46 36.76
CA LYS A 157 -30.18 9.47 37.48
C LYS A 157 -30.61 8.07 37.93
N LYS A 158 -30.54 7.09 37.03
CA LYS A 158 -30.89 5.69 37.35
C LYS A 158 -29.94 5.10 38.39
N ASN A 159 -28.65 5.40 38.32
CA ASN A 159 -27.68 4.97 39.31
C ASN A 159 -27.99 5.53 40.71
N THR A 160 -28.32 6.82 40.81
CA THR A 160 -28.77 7.44 42.07
C THR A 160 -30.00 6.74 42.64
N TYR A 161 -30.99 6.43 41.80
CA TYR A 161 -32.20 5.72 42.24
C TYR A 161 -31.89 4.30 42.76
N VAL A 162 -31.05 3.54 42.04
CA VAL A 162 -30.62 2.21 42.47
C VAL A 162 -29.89 2.28 43.81
N LYS A 163 -29.02 3.28 44.00
CA LYS A 163 -28.30 3.48 45.26
C LYS A 163 -29.26 3.75 46.42
N LEU A 164 -30.26 4.62 46.22
CA LEU A 164 -31.30 4.89 47.22
C LEU A 164 -32.05 3.61 47.59
N LEU A 165 -32.46 2.80 46.61
CA LEU A 165 -33.17 1.55 46.87
C LEU A 165 -32.30 0.54 47.63
N ILE A 166 -31.00 0.45 47.30
CA ILE A 166 -30.05 -0.39 48.02
C ILE A 166 -29.92 0.07 49.48
N ASP A 167 -29.85 1.38 49.72
CA ASP A 167 -29.71 1.92 51.07
C ASP A 167 -30.99 1.69 51.90
N GLN A 168 -32.17 1.87 51.29
CA GLN A 168 -33.46 1.53 51.92
C GLN A 168 -33.58 0.04 52.27
N LEU A 169 -33.14 -0.85 51.37
CA LEU A 169 -33.13 -2.30 51.63
C LEU A 169 -32.17 -2.66 52.77
N ARG A 170 -31.00 -2.02 52.83
CA ARG A 170 -30.04 -2.23 53.93
C ARG A 170 -30.60 -1.77 55.27
N GLU A 171 -31.28 -0.62 55.31
CA GLU A 171 -31.95 -0.11 56.50
C GLU A 171 -33.05 -1.07 56.97
N LEU A 172 -33.92 -1.52 56.05
CA LEU A 172 -34.97 -2.48 56.36
C LEU A 172 -34.40 -3.80 56.91
N ILE A 173 -33.31 -4.32 56.33
CA ILE A 173 -32.65 -5.54 56.84
C ILE A 173 -32.09 -5.31 58.23
N ALA A 174 -31.50 -4.13 58.49
CA ALA A 174 -31.00 -3.77 59.82
C ALA A 174 -32.13 -3.74 60.84
N ASP A 175 -33.25 -3.09 60.51
CA ASP A 175 -34.45 -3.03 61.34
C ASP A 175 -34.97 -4.43 61.64
N ILE A 176 -35.21 -5.27 60.61
CA ILE A 176 -35.66 -6.66 60.79
C ILE A 176 -34.69 -7.45 61.70
N SER A 177 -33.38 -7.26 61.53
CA SER A 177 -32.38 -7.92 62.36
C SER A 177 -32.48 -7.51 63.84
N THR A 178 -32.93 -6.28 64.14
CA THR A 178 -33.19 -5.86 65.54
C THR A 178 -34.41 -6.57 66.15
N TRP A 179 -35.39 -6.98 65.33
CA TRP A 179 -36.56 -7.76 65.79
C TRP A 179 -36.27 -9.26 65.91
N GLN A 180 -35.23 -9.77 65.25
CA GLN A 180 -34.82 -11.19 65.27
C GLN A 180 -33.75 -11.52 66.33
N GLY A 181 -33.56 -10.66 67.34
CA GLY A 181 -32.71 -10.95 68.50
C GLY A 181 -33.14 -12.20 69.29
N PRO A 182 -32.32 -12.72 70.21
CA PRO A 182 -32.39 -14.09 70.78
C PRO A 182 -33.62 -14.42 71.66
N TYR A 183 -34.70 -13.63 71.60
CA TYR A 183 -35.95 -13.86 72.30
C TYR A 183 -37.14 -14.11 71.34
N SER A 184 -36.92 -14.90 70.28
CA SER A 184 -38.01 -15.59 69.60
C SER A 184 -38.02 -17.05 70.08
N VAL A 185 -38.90 -17.32 71.05
CA VAL A 185 -39.33 -18.68 71.45
C VAL A 185 -39.95 -19.41 70.26
#